data_AF-A0A182YTE0-F1
#
_entry.id   AF-A0A182YTE0-F1
#
_cell.length_a   1.000
_cell.length_b   1.000
_cell.length_c   1.000
_cell.angle_alpha   90.00
_cell.angle_beta   90.00
_cell.angle_gamma   90.00
#
_symmetry.space_group_name_H-M   'P 1'
#
loop_
_entity.id
_entity.type
_entity.pdbx_description
1 polymer ?
#
loop_
_entity_poly.entity_id
_entity_poly.type
_entity_poly.pdbx_seq_one_letter_code
_entity_poly.pdbx_strand_id
1 'polypeptide(L)'
;MAKCRILCIGKAALNRTLRGIIRKEDVRATEVDRVEMHKCFRPGDIVLARVLHQIELNVFHLSTADNELGVVVALSPSSRAIWGAEPIPMVPISWTEVQCPETLVKESRKVAKVVPEKGVTPKKNLALF
;
A
#
# COMPACT_ATOMS: atom_id res chain seq x y z
N MET A 1 -7.48 -4.81 11.97
CA MET A 1 -7.17 -5.76 10.87
C MET A 1 -7.58 -5.14 9.53
N ALA A 2 -6.84 -5.42 8.46
CA ALA A 2 -7.21 -5.07 7.09
C ALA A 2 -7.30 -6.33 6.25
N LYS A 3 -8.37 -6.43 5.46
CA LYS A 3 -8.60 -7.51 4.50
C LYS A 3 -8.26 -6.99 3.12
N CYS A 4 -7.50 -7.76 2.35
CA CYS A 4 -7.07 -7.39 1.01
C CYS A 4 -7.18 -8.59 0.06
N ARG A 5 -7.17 -8.29 -1.24
CA ARG A 5 -7.10 -9.30 -2.29
C ARG A 5 -5.70 -9.29 -2.88
N ILE A 6 -5.07 -10.45 -2.99
CA ILE A 6 -3.74 -10.57 -3.58
C ILE A 6 -3.92 -10.61 -5.09
N LEU A 7 -3.31 -9.64 -5.79
CA LEU A 7 -3.40 -9.50 -7.24
C LEU A 7 -2.21 -10.15 -7.95
N CYS A 8 -1.01 -10.01 -7.38
CA CYS A 8 0.22 -10.54 -7.93
C CYS A 8 1.15 -11.06 -6.83
N ILE A 9 2.03 -11.98 -7.20
CA ILE A 9 3.14 -12.48 -6.36
C ILE A 9 4.42 -12.26 -7.16
N GLY A 10 5.26 -11.34 -6.70
CA GLY A 10 6.42 -10.89 -7.49
C GLY A 10 5.97 -10.35 -8.84
N LYS A 11 6.44 -10.97 -9.92
CA LYS A 11 6.10 -10.58 -11.31
C LYS A 11 4.92 -11.37 -11.89
N ALA A 12 4.38 -12.35 -11.17
CA ALA A 12 3.30 -13.20 -11.64
C ALA A 12 1.94 -12.67 -11.20
N ALA A 13 1.08 -12.33 -12.16
CA ALA A 13 -0.32 -12.03 -11.91
C ALA A 13 -1.08 -13.32 -11.55
N LEU A 14 -1.93 -13.26 -10.54
CA LEU A 14 -2.74 -14.40 -10.13
C LEU A 14 -4.03 -14.44 -10.92
N ASN A 15 -4.37 -15.62 -11.44
CA ASN A 15 -5.66 -15.89 -12.11
C ASN A 15 -6.77 -16.26 -11.12
N ARG A 16 -6.42 -16.54 -9.86
CA ARG A 16 -7.35 -16.96 -8.80
C ARG A 16 -7.43 -15.91 -7.71
N THR A 17 -8.57 -15.83 -7.04
CA THR A 17 -8.77 -14.91 -5.92
C THR A 17 -8.13 -15.46 -4.66
N LEU A 18 -6.99 -14.92 -4.26
CA LEU A 18 -6.40 -15.14 -2.94
C LEU A 18 -6.71 -13.94 -2.04
N ARG A 19 -6.98 -14.23 -0.77
CA ARG A 19 -7.26 -13.23 0.26
C ARG A 19 -6.05 -13.07 1.16
N GLY A 20 -5.74 -11.83 1.51
CA GLY A 20 -4.72 -11.44 2.46
C GLY A 20 -5.33 -10.81 3.70
N ILE A 21 -4.77 -11.10 4.86
CA ILE A 21 -5.11 -10.45 6.12
C ILE A 21 -3.85 -9.81 6.67
N ILE A 22 -3.92 -8.51 6.97
CA ILE A 22 -2.86 -7.77 7.68
C ILE A 22 -3.41 -7.43 9.07
N ARG A 23 -2.72 -7.88 10.12
CA ARG A 23 -3.08 -7.57 11.50
C ARG A 23 -2.37 -6.30 11.97
N LYS A 24 -2.76 -5.77 13.14
CA LYS A 24 -2.20 -4.50 13.65
C LYS A 24 -0.72 -4.67 14.00
N GLU A 25 -0.40 -5.83 14.57
CA GLU A 25 0.94 -6.25 14.97
C GLU A 25 1.92 -6.37 13.80
N ASP A 26 1.42 -6.64 12.60
CA ASP A 26 2.25 -6.86 11.40
C ASP A 26 2.38 -5.62 10.51
N VAL A 27 1.99 -4.43 11.00
CA VAL A 27 2.06 -3.18 10.22
C VAL A 27 3.42 -2.51 10.34
N ARG A 28 4.05 -2.53 11.51
CA ARG A 28 5.36 -1.90 11.75
C ARG A 28 6.20 -2.82 12.62
N ALA A 29 7.51 -2.86 12.36
CA ALA A 29 8.44 -3.59 13.23
C ALA A 29 8.58 -2.95 14.62
N THR A 30 8.38 -1.63 14.72
CA THR A 30 8.49 -0.84 15.96
C THR A 30 7.19 -0.08 16.26
N GLU A 31 6.99 0.26 17.53
CA GLU A 31 5.82 1.02 18.00
C GLU A 31 4.46 0.43 17.60
N VAL A 32 4.35 -0.91 17.62
CA VAL A 32 3.15 -1.67 17.24
C VAL A 32 1.88 -1.16 17.93
N ASP A 33 1.98 -0.78 19.21
CA ASP A 33 0.83 -0.34 19.99
C ASP A 33 0.24 0.99 19.50
N ARG A 34 1.06 1.86 18.92
CA ARG A 34 0.68 3.17 18.38
C ARG A 34 0.11 3.08 16.96
N VAL A 35 0.14 1.89 16.34
CA VAL A 35 -0.38 1.71 14.98
C VAL A 35 -1.89 1.87 14.97
N GLU A 36 -2.35 2.81 14.14
CA GLU A 36 -3.76 2.99 13.84
C GLU A 36 -4.04 2.52 12.42
N MET A 37 -4.84 1.45 12.27
CA MET A 37 -5.03 0.79 10.98
C MET A 37 -5.62 1.72 9.91
N HIS A 38 -6.54 2.60 10.30
CA HIS A 38 -7.21 3.55 9.42
C HIS A 38 -6.29 4.65 8.89
N LYS A 39 -5.18 4.93 9.60
CA LYS A 39 -4.11 5.85 9.16
C LYS A 39 -3.06 5.14 8.31
N CYS A 40 -3.06 3.81 8.27
CA CYS A 40 -2.09 3.04 7.50
C CYS A 40 -2.61 2.68 6.11
N PHE A 41 -3.86 2.21 6.03
CA PHE A 41 -4.46 1.68 4.82
C PHE A 41 -5.88 2.18 4.66
N ARG A 42 -6.32 2.44 3.42
CA ARG A 42 -7.75 2.62 3.11
C ARG A 42 -8.20 1.76 1.93
N PRO A 43 -9.53 1.56 1.80
CA PRO A 43 -10.09 0.82 0.68
C PRO A 43 -9.73 1.46 -0.67
N GLY A 44 -9.17 0.62 -1.56
CA GLY A 44 -8.72 1.01 -2.90
C GLY A 44 -7.21 1.24 -3.01
N ASP A 45 -6.47 1.19 -1.90
CA ASP A 45 -5.00 1.25 -1.96
C ASP A 45 -4.39 -0.01 -2.54
N ILE A 46 -3.26 0.16 -3.20
CA ILE A 46 -2.38 -0.93 -3.60
C ILE A 46 -1.25 -1.01 -2.57
N VAL A 47 -1.16 -2.15 -1.90
CA VAL A 47 -0.21 -2.41 -0.82
C VAL A 47 0.75 -3.51 -1.23
N LEU A 48 2.04 -3.25 -1.11
CA LEU A 48 3.07 -4.26 -1.17
C LEU A 48 3.28 -4.86 0.22
N ALA A 49 3.14 -6.18 0.33
CA ALA A 49 3.26 -6.89 1.58
C ALA A 49 4.00 -8.21 1.38
N ARG A 50 4.58 -8.72 2.47
CA ARG A 50 5.24 -10.02 2.53
C ARG A 50 4.23 -11.07 3.00
N VAL A 51 4.18 -12.21 2.32
CA VAL A 51 3.40 -13.36 2.77
C VAL A 51 4.14 -14.03 3.93
N LEU A 52 3.48 -14.21 5.08
CA LEU A 52 4.04 -14.92 6.22
C LEU A 52 3.71 -16.42 6.17
N HIS A 53 2.42 -16.75 6.26
CA HIS A 53 1.93 -18.13 6.25
C HIS A 53 0.47 -18.19 5.78
N GLN A 54 0.02 -19.38 5.40
CA GLN A 54 -1.39 -19.63 5.07
C GLN A 54 -2.20 -19.86 6.34
N ILE A 55 -3.36 -19.21 6.44
CA ILE A 55 -4.28 -19.36 7.58
C ILE A 55 -5.37 -20.38 7.24
N GLU A 56 -5.98 -20.25 6.06
CA GLU A 56 -7.06 -21.13 5.56
C GLU A 56 -6.89 -21.34 4.05
N LEU A 57 -7.79 -22.11 3.44
CA LEU A 57 -7.87 -22.24 1.98
C LEU A 57 -8.04 -20.86 1.34
N ASN A 58 -7.08 -20.48 0.50
CA ASN A 58 -7.02 -19.19 -0.19
C ASN A 58 -6.96 -17.96 0.73
N VAL A 59 -6.56 -18.10 2.00
CA VAL A 59 -6.39 -16.98 2.95
C VAL A 59 -4.98 -17.00 3.52
N PHE A 60 -4.25 -15.91 3.34
CA PHE A 60 -2.87 -15.75 3.76
C PHE A 60 -2.71 -14.64 4.78
N HIS A 61 -1.81 -14.87 5.72
CA HIS A 61 -1.34 -13.86 6.64
C HIS A 61 -0.25 -13.02 5.96
N LEU A 62 -0.40 -11.71 5.99
CA LEU A 62 0.49 -10.77 5.34
C LEU A 62 1.08 -9.80 6.37
N SER A 63 2.34 -9.41 6.14
CA SER A 63 3.04 -8.42 6.94
C SER A 63 3.57 -7.27 6.08
N THR A 64 3.56 -6.08 6.67
CA THR A 64 4.14 -4.87 6.10
C THR A 64 5.17 -4.27 7.06
N ALA A 65 5.71 -5.05 8.00
CA ALA A 65 6.57 -4.55 9.07
C ALA A 65 7.83 -3.81 8.56
N ASP A 66 8.35 -4.18 7.38
CA ASP A 66 9.52 -3.57 6.77
C ASP A 66 9.24 -2.18 6.16
N ASN A 67 10.31 -1.39 5.96
CA ASN A 67 10.24 -0.05 5.39
C ASN A 67 9.93 -0.05 3.88
N GLU A 68 10.30 -1.12 3.18
CA GLU A 68 10.05 -1.30 1.75
C GLU A 68 8.62 -1.80 1.48
N LEU A 69 7.86 -2.12 2.53
CA LEU A 69 6.51 -2.67 2.47
C LEU A 69 5.48 -1.68 3.02
N GLY A 70 4.32 -1.65 2.39
CA GLY A 70 3.29 -0.64 2.66
C GLY A 70 2.54 -0.23 1.41
N VAL A 71 1.87 0.91 1.49
CA VAL A 71 1.11 1.52 0.41
C VAL A 71 2.07 2.02 -0.67
N VAL A 72 1.90 1.52 -1.90
CA VAL A 72 2.65 1.92 -3.09
C VAL A 72 1.84 2.88 -3.94
N VAL A 73 0.53 2.64 -4.04
CA VAL A 73 -0.40 3.52 -4.75
C VAL A 73 -1.54 3.86 -3.79
N ALA A 74 -1.71 5.15 -3.53
CA ALA A 74 -2.83 5.70 -2.80
C ALA A 74 -3.69 6.54 -3.77
N LEU A 75 -5.00 6.44 -3.64
CA LEU A 75 -5.94 7.23 -4.44
C LEU A 75 -6.62 8.27 -3.55
N SER A 76 -6.78 9.48 -4.09
CA SER A 76 -7.43 10.56 -3.36
C SER A 76 -8.94 10.24 -3.16
N PRO A 77 -9.51 10.47 -1.95
CA PRO A 77 -10.95 10.34 -1.73
C PRO A 77 -11.75 11.39 -2.50
N SER A 78 -11.19 12.59 -2.68
CA SER A 78 -11.83 13.70 -3.39
C SER A 78 -12.18 13.32 -4.84
N SER A 79 -11.33 12.53 -5.51
CA SER A 79 -11.63 12.03 -6.86
C SER A 79 -12.73 10.96 -6.91
N ARG A 80 -13.07 10.32 -5.79
CA ARG A 80 -14.14 9.30 -5.75
C ARG A 80 -15.54 9.91 -5.54
N ALA A 81 -15.61 11.14 -5.03
CA ALA A 81 -16.86 11.82 -4.72
C ALA A 81 -17.52 12.48 -5.95
N ILE A 82 -16.77 12.69 -7.04
CA ILE A 82 -17.32 13.18 -8.30
C ILE A 82 -17.55 11.96 -9.21
N TRP A 83 -18.82 11.61 -9.44
CA TRP A 83 -19.20 10.56 -10.39
C TRP A 83 -18.58 10.85 -11.77
N GLY A 84 -17.66 10.00 -12.21
CA GLY A 84 -17.02 10.09 -13.53
C GLY A 84 -15.68 10.81 -13.57
N ALA A 85 -15.13 11.28 -12.44
CA ALA A 85 -13.75 11.79 -12.40
C ALA A 85 -12.75 10.63 -12.24
N GLU A 86 -11.64 10.70 -12.97
CA GLU A 86 -10.54 9.73 -12.84
C GLU A 86 -9.93 9.81 -11.42
N PRO A 87 -9.63 8.66 -10.78
CA PRO A 87 -9.04 8.65 -9.46
C PRO A 87 -7.63 9.24 -9.49
N ILE A 88 -7.41 10.32 -8.75
CA ILE A 88 -6.12 11.02 -8.73
C ILE A 88 -5.14 10.23 -7.85
N PRO A 89 -4.00 9.76 -8.39
CA PRO A 89 -2.97 9.14 -7.59
C PRO A 89 -2.30 10.17 -6.69
N MET A 90 -2.22 9.85 -5.40
CA MET A 90 -1.55 10.71 -4.43
C MET A 90 -0.03 10.48 -4.47
N VAL A 91 0.73 11.54 -4.19
CA VAL A 91 2.19 11.52 -4.15
C VAL A 91 2.66 11.30 -2.72
N PRO A 92 3.59 10.36 -2.48
CA PRO A 92 4.17 10.18 -1.15
C PRO A 92 5.06 11.36 -0.79
N ILE A 93 4.83 11.94 0.39
CA ILE A 93 5.64 13.07 0.91
C ILE A 93 6.52 12.64 2.09
N SER A 94 6.11 11.59 2.80
CA SER A 94 6.84 11.02 3.92
C SER A 94 6.48 9.54 4.10
N TRP A 95 7.15 8.85 5.01
CA TRP A 95 6.86 7.47 5.39
C TRP A 95 5.43 7.27 5.93
N THR A 96 4.78 8.35 6.36
CA THR A 96 3.48 8.32 7.02
C THR A 96 2.41 9.12 6.32
N GLU A 97 2.75 9.83 5.24
CA GLU A 97 1.84 10.77 4.59
C GLU A 97 1.97 10.74 3.06
N VAL A 98 0.81 10.87 2.42
CA VAL A 98 0.66 11.08 0.99
C VAL A 98 -0.11 12.39 0.78
N GLN A 99 0.16 13.09 -0.32
CA GLN A 99 -0.48 14.35 -0.64
C GLN A 99 -1.11 14.27 -2.03
N CYS A 100 -2.32 14.80 -2.17
CA CYS A 100 -2.94 14.95 -3.48
C CYS A 100 -2.21 16.08 -4.25
N PRO A 101 -1.75 15.86 -5.49
CA PRO A 101 -1.08 16.89 -6.26
C PRO A 101 -2.01 18.06 -6.63
N GLU A 102 -3.32 17.82 -6.76
CA GLU A 102 -4.29 18.84 -7.16
C GLU A 102 -4.87 19.59 -5.95
N THR A 103 -5.39 18.86 -4.97
CA THR A 103 -6.06 19.47 -3.82
C THR A 103 -5.09 19.89 -2.71
N LEU A 104 -3.83 19.45 -2.79
CA LEU A 104 -2.79 19.63 -1.77
C LEU A 104 -3.15 19.06 -0.39
N VAL A 105 -4.25 18.31 -0.30
CA VAL A 105 -4.68 17.65 0.95
C VAL A 105 -3.71 16.53 1.29
N LYS A 106 -3.22 16.57 2.53
CA LYS A 106 -2.36 15.53 3.11
C LYS A 106 -3.22 14.48 3.79
N GLU A 107 -2.85 13.22 3.59
CA GLU A 107 -3.49 12.08 4.22
C GLU A 107 -2.46 11.12 4.79
N SER A 108 -2.75 10.60 5.97
CA SER A 108 -1.90 9.57 6.57
C SER A 108 -2.07 8.24 5.86
N ARG A 109 -0.95 7.62 5.45
CA ARG A 109 -0.82 6.24 4.95
C ARG A 109 0.52 5.67 5.39
N LYS A 110 0.62 4.34 5.53
CA LYS A 110 1.93 3.71 5.71
C LYS A 110 2.58 3.56 4.34
N VAL A 111 3.41 4.51 3.95
CA VAL A 111 4.02 4.55 2.62
C VAL A 111 5.20 3.60 2.55
N ALA A 112 5.26 2.79 1.49
CA ALA A 112 6.42 1.97 1.18
C ALA A 112 7.50 2.80 0.48
N LYS A 113 8.77 2.65 0.88
CA LYS A 113 9.88 3.12 0.06
C LYS A 113 10.09 2.11 -1.06
N VAL A 114 9.60 2.42 -2.25
CA VAL A 114 9.76 1.58 -3.42
C VAL A 114 11.21 1.68 -3.88
N VAL A 115 12.02 0.67 -3.54
CA VAL A 115 13.35 0.52 -4.13
C VAL A 115 13.16 -0.20 -5.45
N PRO A 116 13.55 0.38 -6.61
CA PRO A 116 13.53 -0.35 -7.87
C PRO A 116 14.42 -1.59 -7.76
N GLU A 117 13.96 -2.74 -8.27
CA GLU A 117 14.76 -3.96 -8.29
C GLU A 117 16.14 -3.69 -8.92
N LYS A 118 17.21 -4.21 -8.31
CA LYS A 118 18.59 -4.08 -8.81
C LYS A 118 18.63 -4.48 -10.30
N GLY A 119 18.88 -3.51 -11.18
CA GLY A 119 18.98 -3.71 -12.63
C GLY A 119 17.96 -2.97 -13.48
N VAL A 120 16.94 -2.34 -12.89
CA VAL A 120 16.02 -1.45 -13.61
C VAL A 120 16.34 -0.01 -13.28
N THR A 121 17.11 0.67 -14.13
CA THR A 121 17.27 2.12 -14.03
C THR A 121 15.91 2.78 -14.23
N PRO A 122 15.40 3.56 -13.26
CA PRO A 122 14.16 4.30 -13.47
C PRO A 122 14.36 5.27 -14.62
N LYS A 123 13.45 5.25 -15.62
CA LYS A 123 13.36 6.33 -16.59
C LYS A 123 13.18 7.63 -15.79
N LYS A 124 13.98 8.65 -16.12
CA LYS A 124 14.24 9.90 -15.36
C LYS A 124 13.00 10.71 -14.88
N ASN A 125 11.78 10.26 -15.15
CA ASN A 125 10.54 10.87 -14.64
C ASN A 125 9.98 10.22 -13.37
N LEU A 126 10.61 9.17 -12.84
CA LEU A 126 10.22 8.55 -11.56
C LEU A 126 11.23 8.83 -10.43
N ALA A 127 12.10 9.83 -10.61
CA ALA A 127 13.14 10.24 -9.66
C ALA A 127 12.72 11.47 -8.85
N LEU A 128 11.47 11.50 -8.39
CA LEU A 128 11.05 12.37 -7.28
C LEU A 128 10.77 11.48 -6.07
N PHE A 129 11.85 10.98 -5.49
CA PHE A 129 11.92 10.36 -4.16
C PHE A 129 13.24 10.77 -3.52
#